data_AF-A0A929HAR9-F1
#
_entry.id   AF-A0A929HAR9-F1
#
_cell.length_a   1.000
_cell.length_b   1.000
_cell.length_c   1.000
_cell.angle_alpha   90.00
_cell.angle_beta   90.00
_cell.angle_gamma   90.00
#
_symmetry.space_group_name_H-M   'P 1'
#
loop_
_entity.id
_entity.type
_entity.pdbx_description
1 polymer ?
#
loop_
_entity_poly.entity_id
_entity_poly.type
_entity_poly.pdbx_seq_one_letter_code
_entity_poly.pdbx_strand_id
1 'polypeptide(L)'
;MMQPVGRGVVFRDKINTNIMKKSILVLFILAVGTTVFSQEKEYRTILDNQDLRISGLGGPFMQFTTVAGEFGFMMGGGGAVLLDNFFVGGYGLGLSNAIPDYINDNPGDQLTLGHGGFWLGYSLFGNKPIHVAFSTMIGWGEFGITQSDGYYPYLRDNIFVLAPTVELEANLTRYFRIGAGVSYNIFTMVDESMHGYTNSDLSALGGFLSFKFGWF
;
A
#
# COMPACT_ATOMS: atom_id res chain seq x y z
N MET A 1 77.09 -16.30 -44.05
CA MET A 1 75.63 -16.41 -44.17
C MET A 1 75.19 -17.61 -43.35
N MET A 2 74.71 -17.40 -42.11
CA MET A 2 73.84 -18.32 -41.33
C MET A 2 73.59 -17.72 -39.93
N GLN A 3 72.34 -17.81 -39.48
CA GLN A 3 71.69 -17.08 -38.38
C GLN A 3 72.12 -17.56 -36.98
N PRO A 4 72.04 -16.72 -35.92
CA PRO A 4 72.09 -17.19 -34.54
C PRO A 4 70.68 -17.55 -34.03
N VAL A 5 70.57 -18.73 -33.41
CA VAL A 5 69.35 -19.23 -32.76
C VAL A 5 69.24 -18.62 -31.36
N GLY A 6 68.22 -17.79 -31.15
CA GLY A 6 67.90 -17.20 -29.85
C GLY A 6 67.27 -18.23 -28.90
N ARG A 7 67.86 -18.41 -27.71
CA ARG A 7 67.27 -19.20 -26.62
C ARG A 7 66.77 -18.23 -25.56
N GLY A 8 65.46 -17.96 -25.56
CA GLY A 8 64.81 -17.14 -24.54
C GLY A 8 64.81 -17.85 -23.19
N VAL A 9 65.34 -17.18 -22.15
CA VAL A 9 65.23 -17.63 -20.76
C VAL A 9 63.96 -17.02 -20.16
N VAL A 10 62.97 -17.85 -19.85
CA VAL A 10 61.75 -17.44 -19.16
C VAL A 10 61.95 -17.64 -17.67
N PHE A 11 62.11 -16.54 -16.91
CA PHE A 11 62.03 -16.57 -15.45
C PHE A 11 60.56 -16.61 -15.02
N ARG A 12 60.12 -17.72 -14.42
CA ARG A 12 58.84 -17.82 -13.71
C ARG A 12 59.11 -17.62 -12.22
N ASP A 13 58.87 -16.42 -11.72
CA ASP A 13 58.85 -16.18 -10.28
C ASP A 13 57.57 -16.80 -9.68
N LYS A 14 57.75 -17.82 -8.84
CA LYS A 14 56.66 -18.40 -8.03
C LYS A 14 56.33 -17.43 -6.91
N ILE A 15 55.32 -16.59 -7.13
CA ILE A 15 54.75 -15.76 -6.06
C ILE A 15 54.12 -16.69 -5.01
N ASN A 16 54.51 -16.53 -3.74
CA ASN A 16 54.02 -17.35 -2.64
C ASN A 16 52.57 -16.99 -2.32
N THR A 17 51.63 -17.81 -2.82
CA THR A 17 50.18 -17.59 -2.75
C THR A 17 49.66 -17.35 -1.33
N ASN A 18 50.32 -17.91 -0.30
CA ASN A 18 49.91 -17.73 1.09
C ASN A 18 50.22 -16.33 1.62
N ILE A 19 51.30 -15.70 1.15
CA ILE A 19 51.63 -14.32 1.51
C ILE A 19 50.64 -13.36 0.82
N MET A 20 50.35 -13.59 -0.47
CA MET A 20 49.35 -12.82 -1.21
C MET A 20 47.96 -12.87 -0.56
N LYS A 21 47.49 -14.06 -0.15
CA LYS A 21 46.20 -14.22 0.54
C LYS A 21 46.14 -13.46 1.87
N LYS A 22 47.22 -13.46 2.65
CA LYS A 22 47.30 -12.71 3.92
C LYS A 22 47.33 -11.20 3.67
N SER A 23 48.08 -10.74 2.67
CA SER A 23 48.13 -9.31 2.30
C SER A 23 46.77 -8.82 1.78
N ILE A 24 46.05 -9.62 0.99
CA ILE A 24 44.69 -9.31 0.53
C ILE A 24 43.73 -9.23 1.72
N LEU A 25 43.82 -10.16 2.68
CA LEU A 25 42.98 -10.14 3.88
C LEU A 25 43.22 -8.87 4.72
N VAL A 26 44.49 -8.47 4.89
CA VAL A 26 44.85 -7.25 5.63
C VAL A 26 44.36 -5.99 4.91
N LEU A 27 44.48 -5.94 3.58
CA LEU A 27 43.92 -4.86 2.76
C LEU A 27 42.40 -4.81 2.85
N PHE A 28 41.73 -5.95 2.92
CA PHE A 28 40.29 -6.04 3.08
C PHE A 28 39.84 -5.53 4.46
N ILE A 29 40.57 -5.88 5.52
CA ILE A 29 40.31 -5.39 6.89
C ILE A 29 40.56 -3.88 7.00
N LEU A 30 41.61 -3.37 6.37
CA LEU A 30 41.90 -1.93 6.30
C LEU A 30 40.83 -1.16 5.51
N ALA A 31 40.33 -1.73 4.41
CA ALA A 31 39.23 -1.13 3.64
C ALA A 31 37.93 -1.06 4.46
N VAL A 32 37.59 -2.11 5.21
CA VAL A 32 36.42 -2.12 6.11
C VAL A 32 36.58 -1.13 7.26
N GLY A 33 37.79 -0.91 7.78
CA GLY A 33 38.04 0.08 8.83
C GLY A 33 37.77 1.53 8.39
N THR A 34 37.94 1.85 7.10
CA THR A 34 37.74 3.22 6.59
C THR A 34 36.27 3.61 6.38
N THR A 35 35.33 2.64 6.31
CA THR A 35 33.89 2.93 6.22
C THR A 35 33.27 3.24 7.59
N VAL A 36 33.86 2.73 8.67
CA VAL A 36 33.36 2.94 10.05
C VAL A 36 33.62 4.38 10.54
N PHE A 37 34.58 5.09 9.95
CA PHE A 37 34.90 6.49 10.30
C PHE A 37 34.30 7.53 9.32
N SER A 38 33.35 7.13 8.47
CA SER A 38 32.68 8.05 7.55
C SER A 38 31.62 8.90 8.27
N GLN A 39 32.09 9.96 8.93
CA GLN A 39 31.42 11.24 9.19
C GLN A 39 30.00 11.18 9.77
N GLU A 40 29.85 11.63 11.03
CA GLU A 40 28.61 12.26 11.50
C GLU A 40 28.31 13.46 10.59
N LYS A 41 27.68 13.21 9.44
CA LYS A 41 27.00 14.25 8.68
C LYS A 41 25.61 14.34 9.27
N GLU A 42 25.24 15.51 9.78
CA GLU A 42 23.83 15.86 9.94
C GLU A 42 23.12 15.54 8.63
N TYR A 43 22.16 14.62 8.69
CA TYR A 43 21.32 14.28 7.56
C TYR A 43 20.45 15.50 7.25
N ARG A 44 20.89 16.34 6.30
CA ARG A 44 20.02 17.37 5.71
C ARG A 44 18.97 16.66 4.88
N THR A 45 17.78 16.52 5.43
CA THR A 45 16.64 15.97 4.71
C THR A 45 16.05 17.04 3.81
N ILE A 46 15.32 16.66 2.76
CA ILE A 46 14.56 17.62 1.94
C ILE A 46 13.51 18.37 2.80
N LEU A 47 13.21 17.85 3.99
CA LEU A 47 12.25 18.36 4.97
C LEU A 47 12.90 19.13 6.13
N ASP A 48 14.19 19.50 6.00
CA ASP A 48 14.95 20.25 7.02
C ASP A 48 14.54 21.74 7.12
N ASN A 49 13.48 22.14 6.39
CA ASN A 49 12.80 23.42 6.58
C ASN A 49 11.81 23.30 7.75
N GLN A 50 12.03 24.15 8.75
CA GLN A 50 11.51 24.07 10.13
C GLN A 50 9.98 24.15 10.34
N ASP A 51 9.14 23.98 9.31
CA ASP A 51 7.69 24.15 9.41
C ASP A 51 6.87 22.93 9.00
N LEU A 52 7.49 21.80 8.62
CA LEU A 52 6.74 20.58 8.31
C LEU A 52 6.16 19.98 9.60
N ARG A 53 4.83 19.95 9.71
CA ARG A 53 4.15 19.27 10.81
C ARG A 53 3.88 17.82 10.47
N ILE A 54 4.59 16.92 11.15
CA ILE A 54 4.40 15.47 11.06
C ILE A 54 3.49 15.01 12.20
N SER A 55 2.45 14.25 11.87
CA SER A 55 1.53 13.67 12.84
C SER A 55 0.96 12.34 12.35
N GLY A 56 0.08 11.71 13.13
CA GLY A 56 -0.64 10.49 12.76
C GLY A 56 -2.14 10.66 12.90
N LEU A 57 -2.89 9.97 12.06
CA LEU A 57 -4.34 9.83 12.13
C LEU A 57 -4.76 8.40 11.82
N GLY A 58 -5.94 7.99 12.30
CA GLY A 58 -6.56 6.73 11.94
C GLY A 58 -7.95 6.59 12.52
N GLY A 59 -8.67 5.57 12.08
CA GLY A 59 -10.00 5.28 12.60
C GLY A 59 -10.88 4.51 11.63
N PRO A 60 -12.16 4.32 11.98
CA PRO A 60 -13.06 3.49 11.21
C PRO A 60 -13.62 4.22 10.00
N PHE A 61 -13.86 3.44 8.94
CA PHE A 61 -14.48 3.86 7.70
C PHE A 61 -15.72 3.03 7.43
N MET A 62 -16.70 3.67 6.82
CA MET A 62 -17.94 3.04 6.36
C MET A 62 -18.18 3.47 4.93
N GLN A 63 -18.56 2.53 4.08
CA GLN A 63 -18.89 2.80 2.70
C GLN A 63 -20.22 2.13 2.34
N PHE A 64 -21.05 2.89 1.64
CA PHE A 64 -22.37 2.47 1.19
C PHE A 64 -22.37 2.51 -0.33
N THR A 65 -22.23 1.36 -0.97
CA THR A 65 -22.04 1.21 -2.42
C THR A 65 -23.03 0.19 -2.96
N THR A 66 -22.98 -0.05 -4.26
CA THR A 66 -23.62 -1.20 -4.91
C THR A 66 -22.57 -2.26 -5.20
N VAL A 67 -22.88 -3.53 -4.95
CA VAL A 67 -22.07 -4.70 -5.31
C VAL A 67 -23.01 -5.70 -5.97
N ALA A 68 -22.71 -6.13 -7.20
CA ALA A 68 -23.54 -7.07 -7.94
C ALA A 68 -25.01 -6.63 -8.10
N GLY A 69 -25.25 -5.31 -8.22
CA GLY A 69 -26.60 -4.74 -8.32
C GLY A 69 -27.34 -4.58 -6.99
N GLU A 70 -26.80 -5.09 -5.89
CA GLU A 70 -27.39 -5.04 -4.56
C GLU A 70 -26.72 -4.01 -3.66
N PHE A 71 -27.40 -3.61 -2.58
CA PHE A 71 -26.83 -2.71 -1.59
C PHE A 71 -25.66 -3.36 -0.83
N GLY A 72 -24.48 -2.76 -0.95
CA GLY A 72 -23.27 -3.14 -0.26
C GLY A 72 -22.88 -2.15 0.84
N PHE A 73 -22.86 -2.62 2.08
CA PHE A 73 -22.32 -1.93 3.23
C PHE A 73 -20.94 -2.50 3.55
N MET A 74 -19.91 -1.70 3.30
CA MET A 74 -18.54 -2.04 3.67
C MET A 74 -18.11 -1.28 4.92
N MET A 75 -17.39 -1.96 5.81
CA MET A 75 -16.84 -1.38 7.03
C MET A 75 -15.39 -1.79 7.18
N GLY A 76 -14.62 -0.91 7.81
CA GLY A 76 -13.23 -1.17 8.12
C GLY A 76 -12.58 0.05 8.73
N GLY A 77 -11.37 0.37 8.30
CA GLY A 77 -10.64 1.53 8.80
C GLY A 77 -9.28 1.71 8.17
N GLY A 78 -8.54 2.68 8.66
CA GLY A 78 -7.19 2.95 8.19
C GLY A 78 -6.40 3.80 9.16
N GLY A 79 -5.11 3.92 8.87
CA GLY A 79 -4.17 4.74 9.62
C GLY A 79 -3.14 5.34 8.68
N ALA A 80 -2.80 6.61 8.87
CA ALA A 80 -1.91 7.36 8.02
C ALA A 80 -1.00 8.31 8.82
N VAL A 81 0.17 8.57 8.27
CA VAL A 81 1.03 9.68 8.66
C VAL A 81 0.53 10.93 7.94
N LEU A 82 0.29 11.98 8.70
CA LEU A 82 -0.05 13.31 8.21
C LEU A 82 1.23 14.14 8.07
N LEU A 83 1.41 14.74 6.90
CA LEU A 83 2.47 15.65 6.51
C LEU A 83 1.78 16.95 6.09
N ASP A 84 1.56 17.85 7.05
CA ASP A 84 0.72 19.04 6.91
C ASP A 84 -0.71 18.74 6.43
N ASN A 85 -0.96 18.99 5.14
CA ASN A 85 -2.25 18.78 4.46
C ASN A 85 -2.28 17.45 3.70
N PHE A 86 -1.13 16.81 3.47
CA PHE A 86 -1.03 15.53 2.79
C PHE A 86 -0.99 14.38 3.79
N PHE A 87 -1.55 13.23 3.46
CA PHE A 87 -1.39 12.03 4.28
C PHE A 87 -1.10 10.80 3.43
N VAL A 88 -0.36 9.87 4.03
CA VAL A 88 -0.03 8.57 3.45
C VAL A 88 -0.12 7.49 4.51
N GLY A 89 -0.80 6.39 4.19
CA GLY A 89 -1.08 5.34 5.13
C GLY A 89 -1.57 4.07 4.49
N GLY A 90 -2.18 3.23 5.33
CA GLY A 90 -2.86 2.02 4.94
C GLY A 90 -4.34 2.03 5.30
N TYR A 91 -5.12 1.21 4.62
CA TYR A 91 -6.53 0.99 4.91
C TYR A 91 -6.92 -0.48 4.68
N GLY A 92 -8.07 -0.86 5.22
CA GLY A 92 -8.79 -2.09 4.92
C GLY A 92 -10.29 -1.87 5.01
N LEU A 93 -11.03 -2.47 4.08
CA LEU A 93 -12.49 -2.48 4.01
C LEU A 93 -12.97 -3.89 3.70
N GLY A 94 -14.11 -4.27 4.29
CA GLY A 94 -14.78 -5.53 4.00
C GLY A 94 -16.28 -5.37 3.99
N LEU A 95 -16.94 -6.12 3.12
CA LEU A 95 -18.38 -6.24 3.05
C LEU A 95 -18.90 -6.80 4.38
N SER A 96 -19.82 -6.07 4.99
CA SER A 96 -20.32 -6.32 6.35
C SER A 96 -21.80 -6.72 6.38
N ASN A 97 -22.51 -6.64 5.24
CA ASN A 97 -23.85 -7.20 5.08
C ASN A 97 -23.82 -8.40 4.14
N ALA A 98 -24.77 -9.32 4.35
CA ALA A 98 -24.98 -10.43 3.42
C ALA A 98 -25.61 -9.91 2.12
N ILE A 99 -25.01 -10.29 0.99
CA ILE A 99 -25.56 -10.11 -0.35
C ILE A 99 -25.72 -11.49 -0.96
N PRO A 100 -26.94 -11.91 -1.37
CA PRO A 100 -27.14 -13.19 -2.02
C PRO A 100 -26.39 -13.30 -3.35
N ASP A 101 -25.88 -14.50 -3.66
CA ASP A 101 -25.44 -14.82 -5.01
C ASP A 101 -26.64 -15.15 -5.90
N TYR A 102 -26.80 -14.38 -6.98
CA TYR A 102 -27.89 -14.56 -7.95
C TYR A 102 -27.45 -15.26 -9.24
N ILE A 103 -26.16 -15.60 -9.37
CA ILE A 103 -25.58 -16.18 -10.59
C ILE A 103 -25.41 -17.69 -10.46
N ASN A 104 -24.97 -18.21 -9.31
CA ASN A 104 -24.60 -19.63 -9.17
C ASN A 104 -25.73 -20.56 -8.66
N ASP A 105 -27.00 -20.17 -8.85
CA ASP A 105 -28.23 -20.97 -8.62
C ASP A 105 -28.43 -21.57 -7.20
N ASN A 106 -27.56 -21.25 -6.23
CA ASN A 106 -27.67 -21.74 -4.86
C ASN A 106 -28.26 -20.66 -3.93
N PRO A 107 -29.50 -20.85 -3.42
CA PRO A 107 -30.23 -19.82 -2.66
C PRO A 107 -29.65 -19.50 -1.26
N GLY A 108 -28.57 -20.18 -0.86
CA GLY A 108 -27.85 -19.93 0.39
C GLY A 108 -26.51 -19.23 0.21
N ASP A 109 -26.04 -19.01 -1.01
CA ASP A 109 -24.70 -18.50 -1.23
C ASP A 109 -24.67 -16.97 -1.05
N GLN A 110 -23.59 -16.48 -0.45
CA GLN A 110 -23.40 -15.07 -0.11
C GLN A 110 -22.09 -14.56 -0.68
N LEU A 111 -22.14 -13.36 -1.23
CA LEU A 111 -20.96 -12.66 -1.71
C LEU A 111 -20.10 -12.18 -0.54
N THR A 112 -18.80 -12.29 -0.73
CA THR A 112 -17.77 -11.76 0.16
C THR A 112 -16.87 -10.87 -0.67
N LEU A 113 -16.55 -9.70 -0.13
CA LEU A 113 -15.69 -8.71 -0.78
C LEU A 113 -14.86 -8.05 0.30
N GLY A 114 -13.55 -8.04 0.14
CA GLY A 114 -12.66 -7.37 1.07
C GLY A 114 -11.39 -6.91 0.38
N HIS A 115 -10.93 -5.71 0.70
CA HIS A 115 -9.73 -5.16 0.10
C HIS A 115 -9.00 -4.22 1.06
N GLY A 116 -7.68 -4.15 0.90
CA GLY A 116 -6.82 -3.27 1.68
C GLY A 116 -5.59 -2.87 0.91
N GLY A 117 -4.92 -1.83 1.38
CA GLY A 117 -3.75 -1.31 0.69
C GLY A 117 -3.40 0.09 1.15
N PHE A 118 -2.95 0.92 0.22
CA PHE A 118 -2.52 2.27 0.48
C PHE A 118 -3.67 3.26 0.50
N TRP A 119 -3.57 4.22 1.41
CA TRP A 119 -4.49 5.34 1.52
C TRP A 119 -3.68 6.64 1.47
N LEU A 120 -3.92 7.40 0.40
CA LEU A 120 -3.22 8.65 0.12
C LEU A 120 -4.25 9.76 0.03
N GLY A 121 -3.93 10.96 0.51
CA GLY A 121 -4.85 12.06 0.35
C GLY A 121 -4.31 13.42 0.73
N TYR A 122 -5.14 14.43 0.47
CA TYR A 122 -4.82 15.83 0.62
C TYR A 122 -6.07 16.60 1.13
N SER A 123 -5.94 17.26 2.27
CA SER A 123 -6.95 18.12 2.87
C SER A 123 -6.76 19.57 2.41
N LEU A 124 -7.70 20.08 1.61
CA LEU A 124 -7.70 21.46 1.15
C LEU A 124 -8.23 22.37 2.26
N PHE A 125 -7.35 23.19 2.86
CA PHE A 125 -7.65 24.05 4.02
C PHE A 125 -7.97 23.27 5.31
N GLY A 126 -7.19 22.23 5.62
CA GLY A 126 -7.40 21.36 6.81
C GLY A 126 -7.38 22.06 8.17
N ASN A 127 -6.91 23.31 8.22
CA ASN A 127 -6.93 24.17 9.40
C ASN A 127 -8.30 24.80 9.68
N LYS A 128 -9.24 24.79 8.72
CA LYS A 128 -10.59 25.31 8.90
C LYS A 128 -11.51 24.30 9.58
N PRO A 129 -12.51 24.75 10.38
CA PRO A 129 -13.45 23.85 11.05
C PRO A 129 -14.19 22.91 10.09
N ILE A 130 -14.47 23.38 8.87
CA ILE A 130 -15.04 22.58 7.80
C ILE A 130 -14.17 22.78 6.56
N HIS A 131 -13.78 21.69 5.92
CA HIS A 131 -12.89 21.71 4.76
C HIS A 131 -13.12 20.49 3.87
N VAL A 132 -12.53 20.51 2.66
CA VAL A 132 -12.68 19.42 1.70
C VAL A 132 -11.40 18.60 1.68
N ALA A 133 -11.53 17.27 1.64
CA ALA A 133 -10.41 16.36 1.48
C ALA A 133 -10.59 15.49 0.24
N PHE A 134 -9.50 15.29 -0.48
CA PHE A 134 -9.40 14.37 -1.59
C PHE A 134 -8.53 13.21 -1.15
N SER A 135 -8.97 11.98 -1.37
CA SER A 135 -8.15 10.82 -1.10
C SER A 135 -8.32 9.75 -2.17
N THR A 136 -7.39 8.81 -2.18
CA THR A 136 -7.46 7.66 -3.07
C THR A 136 -6.97 6.45 -2.30
N MET A 137 -7.80 5.42 -2.32
CA MET A 137 -7.50 4.10 -1.81
C MET A 137 -7.03 3.23 -2.97
N ILE A 138 -5.84 2.64 -2.84
CA ILE A 138 -5.22 1.78 -3.85
C ILE A 138 -4.90 0.47 -3.18
N GLY A 139 -5.57 -0.61 -3.57
CA GLY A 139 -5.50 -1.84 -2.81
C GLY A 139 -5.68 -3.11 -3.62
N TRP A 140 -5.40 -4.20 -2.93
CA TRP A 140 -5.64 -5.56 -3.39
C TRP A 140 -6.60 -6.21 -2.42
N GLY A 141 -7.33 -7.19 -2.91
CA GLY A 141 -8.36 -7.84 -2.13
C GLY A 141 -8.82 -9.13 -2.75
N GLU A 142 -9.93 -9.60 -2.24
CA GLU A 142 -10.58 -10.82 -2.66
C GLU A 142 -12.08 -10.57 -2.84
N PHE A 143 -12.60 -11.09 -3.94
CA PHE A 143 -14.02 -11.30 -4.14
C PHE A 143 -14.27 -12.81 -4.08
N GLY A 144 -15.34 -13.24 -3.44
CA GLY A 144 -15.62 -14.66 -3.32
C GLY A 144 -17.05 -14.96 -2.93
N ILE A 145 -17.40 -16.23 -2.99
CA ILE A 145 -18.73 -16.72 -2.69
C ILE A 145 -18.63 -17.72 -1.54
N THR A 146 -19.41 -17.50 -0.49
CA THR A 146 -19.46 -18.35 0.70
C THR A 146 -20.82 -19.04 0.76
N GLN A 147 -20.84 -20.36 0.97
CA GLN A 147 -22.08 -21.11 1.22
C GLN A 147 -22.68 -20.75 2.57
N SER A 148 -24.00 -20.82 2.69
CA SER A 148 -24.76 -20.48 3.92
C SER A 148 -24.28 -21.19 5.21
N ASP A 149 -23.64 -22.35 5.11
CA ASP A 149 -23.12 -23.15 6.22
C ASP A 149 -21.60 -23.00 6.44
N GLY A 150 -20.91 -22.27 5.56
CA GLY A 150 -19.46 -22.10 5.54
C GLY A 150 -19.00 -20.79 6.18
N TYR A 151 -17.82 -20.83 6.81
CA TYR A 151 -17.14 -19.63 7.32
C TYR A 151 -16.11 -19.05 6.32
N TYR A 152 -15.84 -19.78 5.22
CA TYR A 152 -14.83 -19.43 4.22
C TYR A 152 -15.39 -19.53 2.80
N PRO A 153 -15.01 -18.60 1.90
CA PRO A 153 -15.43 -18.65 0.52
C PRO A 153 -14.88 -19.90 -0.17
N TYR A 154 -15.76 -20.68 -0.80
CA TYR A 154 -15.37 -21.87 -1.56
C TYR A 154 -14.80 -21.49 -2.94
N LEU A 155 -15.13 -20.29 -3.42
CA LEU A 155 -14.60 -19.69 -4.63
C LEU A 155 -14.03 -18.31 -4.31
N ARG A 156 -12.79 -18.07 -4.73
CA ARG A 156 -12.04 -16.83 -4.45
C ARG A 156 -11.40 -16.34 -5.73
N ASP A 157 -11.54 -15.06 -5.98
CA ASP A 157 -10.88 -14.35 -7.04
C ASP A 157 -10.14 -13.13 -6.48
N ASN A 158 -8.97 -12.84 -7.03
CA ASN A 158 -8.13 -11.74 -6.57
C ASN A 158 -8.50 -10.48 -7.32
N ILE A 159 -8.80 -9.43 -6.56
CA ILE A 159 -9.21 -8.16 -7.14
C ILE A 159 -8.18 -7.07 -6.84
N PHE A 160 -8.11 -6.11 -7.73
CA PHE A 160 -7.43 -4.85 -7.50
C PHE A 160 -8.44 -3.71 -7.50
N VAL A 161 -8.28 -2.78 -6.56
CA VAL A 161 -9.19 -1.65 -6.38
C VAL A 161 -8.46 -0.33 -6.44
N LEU A 162 -9.06 0.60 -7.17
CA LEU A 162 -8.72 2.02 -7.16
C LEU A 162 -9.98 2.80 -6.79
N ALA A 163 -9.98 3.44 -5.63
CA ALA A 163 -11.13 4.16 -5.10
C ALA A 163 -10.77 5.62 -4.78
N PRO A 164 -10.87 6.54 -5.77
CA PRO A 164 -10.86 7.97 -5.52
C PRO A 164 -12.09 8.40 -4.70
N THR A 165 -11.84 9.24 -3.70
CA THR A 165 -12.83 9.69 -2.71
C THR A 165 -12.72 11.19 -2.48
N VAL A 166 -13.87 11.85 -2.38
CA VAL A 166 -13.97 13.26 -1.99
C VAL A 166 -14.85 13.35 -0.74
N GLU A 167 -14.35 14.01 0.29
CA GLU A 167 -15.01 14.15 1.59
C GLU A 167 -15.15 15.63 1.97
N LEU A 168 -16.27 15.97 2.60
CA LEU A 168 -16.40 17.16 3.43
C LEU A 168 -16.07 16.76 4.86
N GLU A 169 -14.98 17.30 5.42
CA GLU A 169 -14.51 17.02 6.76
C GLU A 169 -14.89 18.14 7.74
N ALA A 170 -15.32 17.76 8.93
CA ALA A 170 -15.54 18.66 10.05
C ALA A 170 -14.59 18.32 11.21
N ASN A 171 -13.84 19.33 11.66
CA ASN A 171 -12.97 19.27 12.83
C ASN A 171 -13.81 19.43 14.09
N LEU A 172 -14.23 18.31 14.70
CA LEU A 172 -15.04 18.33 15.92
C LEU A 172 -14.19 18.65 17.16
N THR A 173 -12.98 18.12 17.22
CA THR A 173 -11.98 18.48 18.23
C THR A 173 -10.60 18.54 17.60
N ARG A 174 -9.59 18.97 18.36
CA ARG A 174 -8.18 18.88 17.93
C ARG A 174 -7.68 17.45 17.70
N TYR A 175 -8.45 16.45 18.13
CA TYR A 175 -8.11 15.04 18.02
C TYR A 175 -9.06 14.21 17.15
N PHE A 176 -10.15 14.80 16.68
CA PHE A 176 -11.23 14.06 16.06
C PHE A 176 -11.87 14.85 14.93
N ARG A 177 -11.91 14.23 13.75
CA ARG A 177 -12.61 14.70 12.56
C ARG A 177 -13.63 13.68 12.10
N ILE A 178 -14.74 14.17 11.57
CA ILE A 178 -15.72 13.36 10.87
C ILE A 178 -15.77 13.79 9.41
N GLY A 179 -15.76 12.83 8.49
CA GLY A 179 -15.86 13.06 7.06
C GLY A 179 -17.11 12.40 6.50
N ALA A 180 -17.79 13.10 5.59
CA ALA A 180 -18.85 12.54 4.77
C ALA A 180 -18.62 12.90 3.30
N GLY A 181 -18.76 11.92 2.42
CA GLY A 181 -18.29 12.06 1.05
C GLY A 181 -18.81 11.02 0.09
N VAL A 182 -18.20 11.00 -1.09
CA VAL A 182 -18.47 10.04 -2.16
C VAL A 182 -17.16 9.38 -2.59
N SER A 183 -17.23 8.08 -2.88
CA SER A 183 -16.13 7.24 -3.35
C SER A 183 -16.56 6.53 -4.62
N TYR A 184 -15.73 6.51 -5.64
CA TYR A 184 -15.99 5.71 -6.84
C TYR A 184 -15.05 4.52 -6.85
N ASN A 185 -15.56 3.33 -6.53
CA ASN A 185 -14.72 2.13 -6.44
C ASN A 185 -14.58 1.52 -7.84
N ILE A 186 -13.35 1.46 -8.33
CA ILE A 186 -13.01 0.83 -9.60
C ILE A 186 -12.33 -0.49 -9.28
N PHE A 187 -13.01 -1.59 -9.57
CA PHE A 187 -12.46 -2.93 -9.44
C PHE A 187 -11.92 -3.42 -10.78
N THR A 188 -10.79 -4.09 -10.73
CA THR A 188 -10.12 -4.71 -11.87
C THR A 188 -9.58 -6.07 -11.47
N MET A 189 -9.11 -6.84 -12.46
CA MET A 189 -8.62 -8.22 -12.29
C MET A 189 -9.69 -9.23 -11.88
N VAL A 190 -10.97 -8.89 -12.03
CA VAL A 190 -12.07 -9.83 -11.80
C VAL A 190 -12.14 -10.84 -12.95
N ASP A 191 -12.07 -12.12 -12.62
CA ASP A 191 -12.19 -13.25 -13.55
C ASP A 191 -13.64 -13.73 -13.63
N GLU A 192 -14.35 -13.21 -14.63
CA GLU A 192 -15.73 -13.58 -14.94
C GLU A 192 -15.90 -15.10 -15.11
N SER A 193 -14.89 -15.82 -15.59
CA SER A 193 -15.00 -17.27 -15.83
C SER A 193 -15.09 -18.08 -14.54
N MET A 194 -14.69 -17.50 -13.40
CA MET A 194 -14.73 -18.17 -12.11
C MET A 194 -16.11 -18.09 -11.46
N HIS A 195 -16.75 -16.90 -11.45
CA HIS A 195 -17.96 -16.67 -10.67
C HIS A 195 -19.07 -15.92 -11.44
N GLY A 196 -18.86 -15.61 -12.71
CA GLY A 196 -19.84 -14.96 -13.59
C GLY A 196 -20.08 -13.47 -13.35
N TYR A 197 -19.31 -12.83 -12.46
CA TYR A 197 -19.40 -11.38 -12.22
C TYR A 197 -18.31 -10.63 -12.96
N THR A 198 -18.63 -9.45 -13.47
CA THR A 198 -17.69 -8.59 -14.20
C THR A 198 -17.14 -7.46 -13.32
N ASN A 199 -16.06 -6.84 -13.78
CA ASN A 199 -15.50 -5.63 -13.14
C ASN A 199 -16.55 -4.51 -12.97
N SER A 200 -17.47 -4.37 -13.93
CA SER A 200 -18.53 -3.36 -13.90
C SER A 200 -19.61 -3.64 -12.85
N ASP A 201 -19.84 -4.90 -12.50
CA ASP A 201 -20.85 -5.27 -11.50
C ASP A 201 -20.39 -4.95 -10.08
N LEU A 202 -19.07 -4.91 -9.87
CA LEU A 202 -18.45 -4.51 -8.60
C LEU A 202 -18.14 -3.02 -8.55
N SER A 203 -17.89 -2.39 -9.70
CA SER A 203 -17.47 -0.98 -9.77
C SER A 203 -18.66 -0.03 -9.67
N ALA A 204 -18.75 0.69 -8.56
CA ALA A 204 -19.88 1.57 -8.29
C ALA A 204 -19.47 2.84 -7.55
N LEU A 205 -20.30 3.88 -7.71
CA LEU A 205 -20.28 5.04 -6.84
C LEU A 205 -20.92 4.69 -5.50
N GLY A 206 -20.32 5.12 -4.41
CA GLY A 206 -20.84 4.93 -3.07
C GLY A 206 -20.67 6.15 -2.19
N GLY A 207 -21.50 6.22 -1.15
CA GLY A 207 -21.30 7.14 -0.03
C GLY A 207 -20.15 6.66 0.85
N PHE A 208 -19.39 7.59 1.41
CA PHE A 208 -18.27 7.30 2.31
C PHE A 208 -18.40 8.12 3.59
N LEU A 209 -18.24 7.46 4.74
CA LEU A 209 -18.15 8.10 6.05
C LEU A 209 -16.83 7.71 6.70
N SER A 210 -16.18 8.68 7.31
CA SER A 210 -14.92 8.47 8.01
C SER A 210 -14.92 9.12 9.38
N PHE A 211 -14.32 8.43 10.34
CA PHE A 211 -14.08 8.93 11.69
C PHE A 211 -12.57 8.90 11.91
N LYS A 212 -11.93 10.07 11.89
CA LYS A 212 -10.48 10.18 11.92
C LYS A 212 -10.04 10.72 13.28
N PHE A 213 -9.30 9.90 14.01
CA PHE A 213 -8.68 10.24 15.29
C PHE A 213 -7.18 10.42 15.08
N GLY A 214 -6.63 11.56 15.50
CA GLY A 214 -5.23 11.89 15.26
C GLY A 214 -4.83 13.19 15.91
N TRP A 215 -3.57 13.59 15.80
CA TRP A 215 -3.14 14.91 16.25
C TRP A 215 -3.18 15.89 15.07
N PHE A 216 -4.16 16.80 15.05
CA PHE A 216 -4.45 17.65 13.89
C PHE A 216 -3.96 19.09 13.98
#